data_AF-A0AA95SH70-F1
#
_entry.id   AF-A0AA95SH70-F1
#
_cell.length_a   1.000
_cell.length_b   1.000
_cell.length_c   1.000
_cell.angle_alpha   90.00
_cell.angle_beta   90.00
_cell.angle_gamma   90.00
#
_symmetry.space_group_name_H-M   'P 1'
#
loop_
_entity.id
_entity.type
_entity.pdbx_description
1 polymer ?
#
loop_
_entity_poly.entity_id
_entity_poly.type
_entity_poly.pdbx_seq_one_letter_code
_entity_poly.pdbx_strand_id
1 'polypeptide(L)' 'MSKKKMQFEVAENESIDDCLNRMKQQGYVPVRRTEKPIFQEVKKGNETIYEPVSRQIVFEAKLIE' A
#
# COMPACT_ATOMS: atom_id res chain seq x y z
N MET A 1 -3.89 25.84 -2.20
CA MET A 1 -2.57 25.19 -2.38
C MET A 1 -2.73 23.71 -2.10
N SER A 2 -2.85 22.89 -3.15
CA SER A 2 -3.10 21.46 -3.03
C SER A 2 -1.95 20.81 -2.27
N LYS A 3 -2.20 20.36 -1.03
CA LYS A 3 -1.24 19.54 -0.27
C LYS A 3 -0.82 18.39 -1.19
N LYS A 4 0.42 18.39 -1.68
CA LYS A 4 0.97 17.37 -2.58
C LYS A 4 1.09 16.07 -1.78
N LYS A 5 -0.04 15.37 -1.64
CA LYS A 5 -0.11 14.05 -1.06
C LYS A 5 0.13 13.02 -2.14
N MET A 6 0.90 11.99 -1.83
CA MET A 6 1.15 10.87 -2.73
C MET A 6 1.04 9.56 -1.96
N GLN A 7 0.54 8.52 -2.61
CA GLN A 7 0.44 7.19 -2.03
C GLN A 7 1.64 6.36 -2.50
N PHE A 8 2.18 5.57 -1.57
CA PHE A 8 3.30 4.68 -1.79
C PHE A 8 2.89 3.30 -1.32
N GLU A 9 2.87 2.35 -2.24
CA GLU A 9 2.57 0.96 -1.93
C GLU A 9 3.87 0.22 -1.62
N VAL A 10 3.87 -0.62 -0.59
CA VAL A 10 4.98 -1.52 -0.32
C VAL A 10 4.88 -2.67 -1.32
N ALA A 11 5.87 -2.80 -2.21
CA ALA A 11 5.86 -3.88 -3.19
C ALA A 11 6.08 -5.25 -2.52
N GLU A 12 5.67 -6.35 -3.15
CA GLU A 12 5.75 -7.70 -2.58
C GLU A 12 7.17 -8.13 -2.18
N ASN A 13 8.19 -7.62 -2.88
CA ASN A 13 9.60 -7.89 -2.63
C ASN A 13 10.33 -6.74 -1.93
N GLU A 14 9.60 -5.77 -1.40
CA GLU A 14 10.14 -4.56 -0.77
C GLU A 14 9.84 -4.58 0.73
N SER A 15 10.81 -4.19 1.56
CA SER A 15 10.55 -4.02 2.99
C SER A 15 9.82 -2.71 3.27
N ILE A 16 9.20 -2.59 4.44
CA ILE A 16 8.59 -1.32 4.86
C ILE A 16 9.65 -0.21 4.89
N ASP A 17 10.84 -0.50 5.38
CA ASP A 17 11.96 0.45 5.45
C ASP A 17 12.41 0.92 4.06
N ASP A 18 12.46 0.03 3.07
CA ASP A 18 12.79 0.39 1.68
C ASP A 18 11.75 1.33 1.08
N CYS A 19 10.47 1.06 1.32
CA CYS A 19 9.38 1.93 0.87
C CYS A 19 9.48 3.32 1.53
N LEU A 20 9.75 3.38 2.85
CA LEU A 20 9.97 4.65 3.56
C LEU A 20 11.20 5.40 3.05
N ASN A 21 12.28 4.70 2.73
CA ASN A 21 13.49 5.29 2.15
C ASN A 21 13.20 5.88 0.77
N ARG A 22 12.43 5.18 -0.08
CA ARG A 22 11.99 5.68 -1.39
C ARG A 22 11.15 6.94 -1.25
N MET A 23 10.22 6.99 -0.29
CA MET A 23 9.44 8.19 0.01
C MET A 23 10.36 9.37 0.36
N LYS A 24 11.31 9.13 1.26
CA LYS A 24 12.28 10.15 1.70
C LYS A 24 13.16 10.65 0.56
N GLN A 25 13.65 9.76 -0.31
CA GLN A 25 14.44 10.13 -1.49
C GLN A 25 13.66 11.00 -2.47
N GLN A 26 12.34 10.81 -2.55
CA GLN A 26 11.44 11.65 -3.35
C GLN A 26 10.99 12.93 -2.63
N GLY A 27 11.48 13.18 -1.41
CA GLY A 27 11.13 14.36 -0.62
C GLY A 27 9.76 14.27 0.06
N TYR A 28 9.24 13.07 0.30
CA TYR A 28 7.96 12.84 0.97
C TYR A 28 8.15 12.31 2.40
N VAL A 29 7.23 12.67 3.30
CA VAL A 29 7.12 12.10 4.65
C VAL A 29 5.80 11.34 4.82
N PRO A 30 5.81 10.12 5.38
CA PRO A 30 4.58 9.37 5.65
C PRO A 30 3.71 10.12 6.66
N VAL A 31 2.40 10.18 6.40
CA VAL A 31 1.40 10.75 7.29
C VAL A 31 0.33 9.74 7.71
N ARG A 32 0.17 8.64 6.97
CA ARG A 32 -0.78 7.56 7.29
C ARG A 32 -0.30 6.23 6.72
N ARG A 33 -0.43 5.16 7.50
CA ARG A 33 -0.31 3.78 7.01
C ARG A 33 -1.71 3.16 6.92
N THR A 34 -2.01 2.51 5.81
CA THR A 34 -3.25 1.78 5.57
C THR A 34 -2.91 0.36 5.13
N GLU A 35 -3.52 -0.62 5.77
CA GLU A 35 -3.35 -2.03 5.41
C GLU A 35 -4.67 -2.55 4.88
N LYS A 36 -4.68 -3.00 3.62
CA LYS A 36 -5.87 -3.51 2.94
C LYS A 36 -5.74 -5.02 2.77
N PRO A 37 -6.69 -5.84 3.26
CA PRO A 37 -6.72 -7.25 2.92
C PRO A 37 -6.97 -7.43 1.41
N ILE A 38 -6.23 -8.35 0.80
CA ILE A 38 -6.44 -8.79 -0.58
C ILE A 38 -7.17 -10.12 -0.52
N PHE A 39 -8.30 -10.20 -1.21
CA PHE A 39 -9.08 -11.41 -1.36
C PHE A 39 -8.92 -11.94 -2.78
N GLN A 40 -8.85 -13.26 -2.91
CA GLN A 40 -8.87 -13.94 -4.19
C GLN A 40 -10.26 -14.55 -4.43
N GLU A 41 -10.77 -14.35 -5.64
CA GLU A 41 -11.96 -15.07 -6.11
C GLU A 41 -11.59 -16.53 -6.39
N VAL A 42 -12.25 -17.45 -5.69
CA VAL A 42 -12.08 -18.90 -5.86
C VAL A 42 -13.41 -19.52 -6.24
N LYS A 43 -13.46 -20.18 -7.39
CA LYS A 43 -14.63 -20.95 -7.84
C LYS A 43 -14.53 -22.38 -7.33
N LYS A 44 -15.39 -22.77 -6.38
CA LYS A 44 -15.55 -24.16 -5.93
C LYS A 44 -16.88 -24.69 -6.44
N GLY A 45 -16.83 -25.43 -7.54
CA GLY A 45 -18.02 -25.97 -8.19
C GLY A 45 -18.94 -24.87 -8.72
N ASN A 46 -20.14 -24.77 -8.14
CA ASN A 46 -21.15 -23.78 -8.52
C ASN A 46 -21.13 -22.51 -7.66
N GLU A 47 -20.20 -22.40 -6.70
CA GLU A 47 -20.13 -21.28 -5.77
C GLU A 47 -18.83 -20.47 -5.96
N THR A 48 -18.95 -19.15 -5.91
CA THR A 48 -17.82 -18.21 -5.90
C THR A 48 -17.58 -17.76 -4.46
N ILE A 49 -16.40 -18.07 -3.93
CA ILE A 49 -15.98 -17.74 -2.57
C ILE A 49 -14.82 -16.74 -2.65
N TYR A 50 -14.77 -15.79 -1.72
CA TYR A 50 -13.66 -14.85 -1.60
C TYR A 50 -12.80 -15.25 -0.39
N GLU A 51 -11.62 -15.79 -0.67
CA GLU A 51 -10.68 -16.21 0.39
C GLU A 51 -9.63 -15.11 0.60
N PRO A 52 -9.32 -14.70 1.85
CA PRO A 52 -8.26 -13.74 2.13
C PRO A 52 -6.89 -14.39 1.86
N VAL A 53 -6.13 -13.83 0.93
CA VAL A 53 -4.85 -14.41 0.48
C VAL A 53 -3.63 -13.61 0.88
N SER A 54 -3.76 -12.29 1.00
CA SER A 54 -2.63 -11.44 1.38
C SER A 54 -3.10 -10.08 1.88
N ARG A 55 -2.16 -9.14 2.06
CA ARG A 55 -2.43 -7.77 2.46
C ARG A 55 -1.56 -6.81 1.66
N GLN A 56 -2.14 -5.68 1.28
CA GLN A 56 -1.44 -4.56 0.67
C GLN A 56 -1.19 -3.49 1.73
N ILE A 57 0.06 -3.03 1.86
CA ILE A 57 0.41 -1.91 2.73
C ILE A 57 0.58 -0.67 1.87
N VAL A 58 -0.18 0.38 2.18
CA VAL A 58 -0.16 1.67 1.48
C VAL A 58 0.14 2.78 2.47
N PHE A 59 1.19 3.56 2.21
CA PHE A 59 1.52 4.78 2.92
C PHE A 59 0.99 5.99 2.16
N GLU A 60 0.22 6.84 2.84
CA GLU A 60 -0.01 8.20 2.37
C GLU A 60 1.14 9.08 2.86
N ALA A 61 1.73 9.86 1.96
CA ALA A 61 2.81 10.77 2.24
C ALA A 61 2.45 12.19 1.84
N LYS A 62 3.04 13.19 2.49
CA LYS A 62 3.02 14.59 2.04
C LYS A 62 4.43 14.98 1.58
N LEU A 63 4.51 15.81 0.54
CA LEU A 63 5.78 16.43 0.16
C LEU A 63 6.28 17.32 1.30
N ILE A 64 7.57 17.22 1.60
CA ILE A 64 8.28 18.14 2.48
C ILE A 64 8.44 19.43 1.68
N GLU A 65 7.78 20.50 2.13
CA GLU A 65 8.03 21.87 1.64
C GLU A 65 9.34 22.42 2.22
#